data_AF-A0A164J120-F1
#
_entry.id   AF-A0A164J120-F1
#
_cell.length_a   1.000
_cell.length_b   1.000
_cell.length_c   1.000
_cell.angle_alpha   90.00
_cell.angle_beta   90.00
_cell.angle_gamma   90.00
#
_symmetry.space_group_name_H-M   'P 1'
#
loop_
_entity.id
_entity.type
_entity.pdbx_description
1 polymer ?
#
loop_
_entity_poly.entity_id
_entity_poly.type
_entity_poly.pdbx_seq_one_letter_code
_entity_poly.pdbx_strand_id
1 'polypeptide(L)'
;VVYDLAGYVLHSRRNLIESCDECRKSLTTNEELPDNSSFPNRFVVLRDKGGLKKVTPNMFFVISLIETMLMKHFSEEGCYIRDSFEKGIEKASTFTIYSICCPSNRATLVPSFVYEYIVIRFRFQEKWKKNEDVSKKNSQRHQSRKLSKM
;
A
#
# COMPACT_ATOMS: atom_id res chain seq x y z
N VAL A 1 -5.33 -5.91 2.24
CA VAL A 1 -5.17 -4.99 1.09
C VAL A 1 -3.69 -4.70 0.96
N VAL A 2 -3.02 -4.37 2.05
CA VAL A 2 -1.57 -4.15 2.10
C VAL A 2 -0.79 -5.34 1.57
N TYR A 3 -1.12 -6.56 1.97
CA TYR A 3 -0.44 -7.77 1.47
C TYR A 3 -0.58 -7.95 -0.04
N ASP A 4 -1.81 -7.86 -0.56
CA ASP A 4 -2.07 -7.93 -2.01
C ASP A 4 -1.33 -6.81 -2.78
N LEU A 5 -1.32 -5.59 -2.22
CA LEU A 5 -0.61 -4.46 -2.81
C LEU A 5 0.91 -4.66 -2.81
N ALA A 6 1.49 -5.31 -1.80
CA ALA A 6 2.89 -5.68 -1.81
C ALA A 6 3.19 -6.63 -2.97
N GLY A 7 2.32 -7.63 -3.20
CA GLY A 7 2.41 -8.54 -4.35
C GLY A 7 2.26 -7.81 -5.69
N TYR A 8 1.36 -6.82 -5.77
CA TYR A 8 1.18 -5.98 -6.95
C TYR A 8 2.43 -5.14 -7.27
N VAL A 9 3.05 -4.52 -6.26
CA VAL A 9 4.27 -3.72 -6.42
C VAL A 9 5.44 -4.57 -6.94
N LEU A 10 5.53 -5.84 -6.54
CA LEU A 10 6.52 -6.74 -7.14
C LEU A 10 6.15 -7.11 -8.58
N HIS A 11 4.87 -7.36 -8.85
CA HIS A 11 4.40 -7.73 -10.18
C HIS A 11 4.68 -6.64 -11.24
N SER A 12 4.49 -5.37 -10.89
CA SER A 12 4.76 -4.25 -11.80
C SER A 12 6.24 -4.10 -12.16
N ARG A 13 7.15 -4.65 -11.34
CA ARG A 13 8.61 -4.63 -11.54
C ARG A 13 9.21 -6.00 -11.81
N ARG A 14 8.38 -6.97 -12.22
CA ARG A 14 8.80 -8.37 -12.43
C ARG A 14 10.06 -8.50 -13.28
N ASN A 15 10.20 -7.71 -14.35
CA ASN A 15 11.32 -7.79 -15.28
C ASN A 15 12.68 -7.50 -14.60
N LEU A 16 12.71 -6.60 -13.62
CA LEU A 16 13.91 -6.24 -12.87
C LEU A 16 14.22 -7.24 -11.74
N ILE A 17 13.20 -7.91 -11.22
CA ILE A 17 13.32 -8.90 -10.16
C ILE A 17 13.73 -10.26 -10.74
N GLU A 18 13.14 -10.65 -11.87
CA GLU A 18 13.39 -11.94 -12.53
C GLU A 18 14.81 -12.04 -13.10
N SER A 19 15.47 -10.92 -13.39
CA SER A 19 16.89 -10.91 -13.78
C SER A 19 17.87 -11.14 -12.62
N CYS A 20 17.40 -11.22 -11.37
CA CYS A 20 18.26 -11.43 -10.20
C CYS A 20 17.66 -12.44 -9.22
N ASP A 21 18.25 -13.64 -9.16
CA ASP A 21 17.76 -14.73 -8.32
C ASP A 21 17.76 -14.42 -6.83
N GLU A 22 18.76 -13.69 -6.33
CA GLU A 22 18.81 -13.25 -4.93
C GLU A 22 17.66 -12.30 -4.59
N CYS A 23 17.40 -11.32 -5.46
CA CYS A 23 16.26 -10.43 -5.31
C CYS A 23 14.94 -11.21 -5.31
N ARG A 24 14.75 -12.11 -6.27
CA ARG A 24 13.55 -12.96 -6.36
C ARG A 24 13.31 -13.74 -5.07
N LYS A 25 14.33 -14.43 -4.54
CA LYS A 25 14.24 -15.20 -3.29
C LYS A 25 13.98 -14.30 -2.08
N SER A 26 14.53 -13.10 -2.06
CA SER A 26 14.33 -12.17 -0.94
C SER A 26 12.94 -11.51 -0.91
N LEU A 27 12.27 -11.41 -2.06
CA LEU A 27 11.04 -10.63 -2.22
C LEU A 27 9.78 -11.49 -2.36
N THR A 28 9.89 -12.64 -3.05
CA THR A 28 8.76 -13.51 -3.36
C THR A 28 8.86 -14.83 -2.62
N THR A 29 7.71 -15.37 -2.21
CA THR A 29 7.58 -16.71 -1.65
C THR A 29 6.48 -17.47 -2.39
N ASN A 30 6.52 -18.80 -2.33
CA ASN A 30 5.39 -19.65 -2.76
C ASN A 30 4.55 -20.13 -1.57
N GLU A 31 5.05 -19.92 -0.35
CA GLU A 31 4.40 -20.34 0.88
C GLU A 31 3.20 -19.45 1.19
N GLU A 32 2.16 -20.06 1.75
CA GLU A 32 1.05 -19.31 2.32
C GLU A 32 1.48 -18.64 3.61
N LEU A 33 0.92 -17.45 3.85
CA LEU A 33 1.03 -16.84 5.16
C LEU A 33 0.38 -17.80 6.16
N PRO A 34 1.07 -18.19 7.25
CA PRO A 34 0.48 -19.02 8.27
C PRO A 34 -0.81 -18.39 8.80
N ASP A 35 -1.85 -19.19 9.06
CA ASP A 35 -3.14 -18.71 9.60
C ASP A 35 -2.98 -17.98 10.95
N ASN A 36 -1.88 -18.26 11.65
CA ASN A 36 -1.45 -17.67 12.92
C ASN A 36 -0.30 -16.66 12.75
N SER A 37 -0.08 -16.15 11.55
CA SER A 37 0.98 -15.17 11.30
C SER A 37 0.84 -13.97 12.23
N SER A 38 1.96 -13.49 12.79
CA SER A 38 1.98 -12.33 13.70
C SER A 38 1.60 -10.99 13.03
N PHE A 39 1.09 -11.04 11.80
CA PHE A 39 0.71 -9.86 11.04
C PHE A 39 -0.68 -9.38 11.47
N PRO A 40 -0.88 -8.07 11.66
CA PRO A 40 -2.19 -7.55 12.01
C PRO A 40 -3.24 -7.88 10.93
N ASN A 41 -4.38 -8.46 11.34
CA ASN A 41 -5.50 -8.80 10.45
C ASN A 41 -5.95 -7.64 9.56
N ARG A 42 -5.83 -6.38 10.01
CA ARG A 42 -6.17 -5.19 9.21
C ARG A 42 -5.30 -4.99 7.96
N PHE A 43 -4.09 -5.54 7.94
CA PHE A 43 -3.15 -5.42 6.83
C PHE A 43 -3.22 -6.61 5.88
N VAL A 44 -3.58 -7.78 6.42
CA VAL A 44 -3.82 -9.00 5.64
C VAL A 44 -5.20 -8.92 4.99
N VAL A 45 -5.26 -9.01 3.67
CA VAL A 45 -6.49 -9.44 2.99
C VAL A 45 -6.04 -10.55 2.07
N LEU A 46 -6.79 -11.65 2.07
CA LEU A 46 -6.50 -12.81 1.24
C LEU A 46 -7.70 -13.02 0.32
N ARG A 47 -7.45 -12.95 -0.98
CA ARG A 47 -8.35 -13.43 -2.04
C ARG A 47 -7.50 -14.01 -3.17
N ASP A 48 -7.54 -15.32 -3.32
CA ASP A 48 -6.70 -16.06 -4.28
C ASP A 48 -7.31 -16.09 -5.69
N LYS A 49 -7.58 -14.91 -6.26
CA LYS A 49 -8.06 -14.77 -7.64
C LYS A 49 -7.17 -13.78 -8.40
N GLY A 50 -6.32 -14.29 -9.28
CA GLY A 50 -5.65 -13.46 -10.30
C GLY A 50 -4.12 -13.49 -10.33
N GLY A 51 -3.44 -14.47 -9.73
CA GLY A 51 -2.00 -14.67 -9.95
C GLY A 51 -1.07 -13.60 -9.35
N LEU A 52 -1.54 -12.88 -8.32
CA LEU A 52 -0.71 -11.97 -7.53
C LEU A 52 0.43 -12.75 -6.85
N LYS A 53 1.64 -12.18 -6.86
CA LYS A 53 2.81 -12.81 -6.25
C LYS A 53 2.68 -12.77 -4.72
N LYS A 54 2.84 -13.91 -4.06
CA LYS A 54 3.00 -13.98 -2.60
C LYS A 54 4.37 -13.39 -2.23
N VAL A 55 4.43 -12.60 -1.17
CA VAL A 55 5.62 -11.85 -0.78
C VAL A 55 6.23 -12.40 0.49
N THR A 56 7.54 -12.27 0.66
CA THR A 56 8.22 -12.69 1.89
C THR A 56 7.79 -11.82 3.08
N PRO A 57 7.96 -12.32 4.33
CA PRO A 57 7.73 -11.53 5.54
C PRO A 57 8.46 -10.19 5.55
N ASN A 58 9.73 -10.17 5.14
CA ASN A 58 10.53 -8.94 5.12
C ASN A 58 9.93 -7.91 4.16
N MET A 59 9.56 -8.32 2.94
CA MET A 59 8.91 -7.42 1.99
C MET A 59 7.58 -6.89 2.54
N PHE A 60 6.78 -7.76 3.17
CA PHE A 60 5.54 -7.34 3.81
C PHE A 60 5.76 -6.34 4.96
N PHE A 61 6.79 -6.53 5.79
CA PHE A 61 7.13 -5.61 6.86
C PHE A 61 7.54 -4.23 6.35
N VAL A 62 8.34 -4.18 5.27
CA VAL A 62 8.69 -2.91 4.61
C VAL A 62 7.42 -2.17 4.20
N ILE A 63 6.51 -2.85 3.48
CA ILE A 63 5.28 -2.23 3.00
C ILE A 63 4.35 -1.84 4.16
N SER A 64 4.26 -2.66 5.21
CA SER A 64 3.42 -2.38 6.39
C SER A 64 3.92 -1.18 7.20
N LEU A 65 5.24 -1.00 7.27
CA LEU A 65 5.86 0.17 7.90
C LEU A 65 5.45 1.44 7.16
N ILE A 66 5.56 1.42 5.82
CA ILE A 66 5.14 2.54 4.97
C ILE A 66 3.63 2.78 5.08
N GLU A 67 2.79 1.74 5.07
CA GLU A 67 1.35 1.89 5.24
C GLU A 67 0.99 2.54 6.58
N THR A 68 1.63 2.11 7.67
CA THR A 68 1.40 2.69 8.99
C THR A 68 1.75 4.16 9.02
N MET A 69 2.87 4.54 8.40
CA MET A 69 3.25 5.93 8.23
C MET A 69 2.21 6.72 7.42
N LEU A 70 1.77 6.19 6.28
CA LEU A 70 0.80 6.86 5.42
C LEU A 70 -0.56 7.03 6.09
N MET A 71 -1.04 6.02 6.82
CA MET A 71 -2.27 6.11 7.60
C MET A 71 -2.21 7.26 8.61
N LYS A 72 -1.08 7.38 9.32
CA LYS A 72 -0.84 8.48 10.26
C LYS A 72 -0.82 9.83 9.53
N HIS A 73 -0.06 9.94 8.44
CA HIS A 73 0.00 11.15 7.63
C HIS A 73 -1.38 11.57 7.09
N PHE A 74 -2.18 10.64 6.58
CA PHE A 74 -3.53 10.94 6.09
C PHE A 74 -4.50 11.34 7.19
N SER A 75 -4.32 10.86 8.43
CA SER A 75 -5.13 11.29 9.57
C SER A 75 -4.76 12.69 10.09
N GLU A 76 -3.48 13.07 10.02
CA GLU A 76 -2.98 14.33 10.57
C GLU A 76 -3.05 15.49 9.57
N GLU A 77 -2.60 15.27 8.34
CA GLU A 77 -2.45 16.31 7.32
C GLU A 77 -3.52 16.20 6.23
N GLY A 78 -3.99 14.98 5.96
CA GLY A 78 -4.92 14.71 4.86
C GLY A 78 -4.24 14.71 3.48
N CYS A 79 -4.81 13.94 2.56
CA CYS A 79 -4.21 13.65 1.24
C CYS A 79 -4.40 14.71 0.13
N TYR A 80 -5.03 15.85 0.42
CA TYR A 80 -5.39 16.89 -0.58
C TYR A 80 -4.70 18.24 -0.33
N ILE A 81 -3.67 18.25 0.51
CA ILE A 81 -2.79 19.43 0.62
C ILE A 81 -1.80 19.38 -0.54
N ARG A 82 -1.51 20.54 -1.14
CA ARG A 82 -0.62 20.68 -2.30
C ARG A 82 0.67 19.87 -2.18
N ASP A 83 1.31 19.91 -1.01
CA ASP A 83 2.62 19.29 -0.76
C ASP A 83 2.51 17.99 0.07
N SER A 84 1.31 17.43 0.22
CA SER A 84 1.09 16.21 1.04
C SER A 84 1.88 15.02 0.49
N PHE A 85 1.97 14.90 -0.83
CA PHE A 85 2.70 13.82 -1.47
C PHE A 85 4.19 13.88 -1.15
N GLU A 86 4.82 15.04 -1.36
CA GLU A 86 6.24 15.29 -1.10
C GLU A 86 6.57 15.06 0.37
N LYS A 87 5.73 15.54 1.29
CA LYS A 87 5.89 15.27 2.74
C LYS A 87 5.79 13.78 3.08
N GLY A 88 4.90 13.04 2.41
CA GLY A 88 4.79 11.59 2.55
C GLY A 88 6.07 10.87 2.11
N ILE A 89 6.68 11.31 1.00
CA ILE A 89 7.96 10.79 0.51
C ILE A 89 9.10 11.15 1.47
N GLU A 90 9.16 12.39 1.95
CA GLU A 90 10.17 12.84 2.91
C GLU A 90 10.12 12.00 4.19
N LYS A 91 8.92 11.79 4.75
CA LYS A 91 8.72 10.88 5.89
C LYS A 91 9.23 9.48 5.60
N ALA A 92 8.90 8.92 4.43
CA ALA A 92 9.34 7.59 4.02
C ALA A 92 10.88 7.45 3.96
N SER A 93 11.58 8.51 3.55
CA SER A 93 13.05 8.51 3.42
C SER A 93 13.80 8.35 4.75
N THR A 94 13.14 8.64 5.88
CA THR A 94 13.77 8.58 7.22
C THR A 94 13.72 7.19 7.85
N PHE A 95 12.98 6.24 7.28
CA PHE A 95 12.81 4.91 7.88
C PHE A 95 14.02 4.01 7.66
N THR A 96 14.39 3.28 8.71
CA THR A 96 15.29 2.14 8.58
C THR A 96 14.49 0.95 8.04
N ILE A 97 14.72 0.60 6.79
CA ILE A 97 13.99 -0.45 6.07
C ILE A 97 14.67 -1.81 6.29
N TYR A 98 13.86 -2.86 6.54
CA TYR A 98 14.31 -4.25 6.65
C TYR A 98 15.19 -4.68 5.48
N SER A 99 16.04 -5.69 5.70
CA SER A 99 16.91 -6.15 4.64
C SER A 99 16.16 -6.93 3.56
N ILE A 100 15.97 -6.31 2.39
CA ILE A 100 15.40 -6.89 1.18
C ILE A 100 16.30 -6.56 -0.02
N CYS A 101 16.20 -7.37 -1.09
CA CYS A 101 17.07 -7.32 -2.26
C CYS A 101 18.56 -7.64 -1.97
N CYS A 102 19.30 -7.98 -3.03
CA CYS A 102 20.77 -8.07 -2.95
C CYS A 102 21.39 -6.67 -2.81
N PRO A 103 22.61 -6.55 -2.24
CA PRO A 103 23.28 -5.26 -2.03
C PRO A 103 23.38 -4.40 -3.31
N SER A 104 23.66 -5.04 -4.45
CA SER A 104 23.84 -4.37 -5.75
C SER A 104 22.57 -3.68 -6.25
N ASN A 105 21.40 -4.26 -6.00
CA ASN A 105 20.12 -3.75 -6.50
C ASN A 105 19.32 -3.00 -5.43
N ARG A 106 19.70 -3.13 -4.15
CA ARG A 106 18.95 -2.56 -3.02
C ARG A 106 18.74 -1.06 -3.14
N ALA A 107 19.79 -0.32 -3.49
CA ALA A 107 19.75 1.14 -3.60
C ALA A 107 18.76 1.64 -4.66
N THR A 108 18.45 0.82 -5.66
CA THR A 108 17.54 1.18 -6.76
C THR A 108 16.14 0.60 -6.54
N LEU A 109 16.04 -0.68 -6.21
CA LEU A 109 14.75 -1.38 -6.13
C LEU A 109 13.93 -0.97 -4.89
N VAL A 110 14.58 -0.83 -3.72
CA VAL A 110 13.85 -0.52 -2.48
C VAL A 110 13.15 0.84 -2.56
N PRO A 111 13.83 1.94 -2.95
CA PRO A 111 13.14 3.22 -3.14
C PRO A 111 12.04 3.13 -4.20
N SER A 112 12.26 2.39 -5.28
CA SER A 112 11.24 2.21 -6.33
C SER A 112 9.97 1.53 -5.78
N PHE A 113 10.10 0.49 -4.97
CA PHE A 113 8.95 -0.19 -4.37
C PHE A 113 8.20 0.70 -3.38
N VAL A 114 8.94 1.42 -2.53
CA VAL A 114 8.36 2.35 -1.55
C VAL A 114 7.61 3.48 -2.26
N TYR A 115 8.24 4.11 -3.25
CA TYR A 115 7.63 5.18 -4.02
C TYR A 115 6.35 4.72 -4.73
N GLU A 116 6.40 3.57 -5.40
CA GLU A 116 5.25 3.03 -6.12
C GLU A 116 4.09 2.69 -5.19
N TYR A 117 4.39 2.12 -4.02
CA TYR A 117 3.39 1.89 -2.99
C TYR A 117 2.74 3.20 -2.52
N ILE A 118 3.54 4.23 -2.23
CA ILE A 118 3.05 5.54 -1.81
C ILE A 118 2.11 6.14 -2.88
N VAL A 119 2.51 6.12 -4.16
CA VAL A 119 1.67 6.59 -5.28
C VAL A 119 0.32 5.87 -5.31
N ILE A 120 0.32 4.54 -5.20
CA ILE A 120 -0.91 3.75 -5.19
C ILE A 120 -1.80 4.16 -4.01
N ARG A 121 -1.21 4.32 -2.82
CA ARG A 121 -1.98 4.66 -1.61
C ARG A 121 -2.57 6.05 -1.66
N PHE A 122 -1.86 7.04 -2.18
CA PHE A 122 -2.41 8.38 -2.41
C PHE A 122 -3.60 8.34 -3.37
N ARG A 123 -3.51 7.62 -4.49
CA ARG A 123 -4.64 7.46 -5.43
C ARG A 123 -5.84 6.77 -4.80
N PHE A 124 -5.60 5.75 -3.97
CA PHE A 124 -6.67 5.06 -3.26
C PHE A 124 -7.34 5.97 -2.24
N GLN A 125 -6.55 6.76 -1.51
CA GLN A 125 -7.06 7.72 -0.52
C GLN A 125 -7.88 8.82 -1.20
N GLU A 126 -7.42 9.33 -2.34
CA GLU A 126 -8.14 10.28 -3.19
C GLU A 126 -9.51 9.72 -3.60
N LYS A 127 -9.51 8.51 -4.19
CA LYS A 127 -10.75 7.83 -4.62
C LYS A 127 -11.70 7.59 -3.45
N TRP A 128 -11.17 7.22 -2.28
CA TRP A 128 -11.98 6.96 -1.09
C TRP A 128 -12.67 8.23 -0.61
N LYS A 129 -11.96 9.34 -0.46
CA LYS A 129 -12.57 10.63 -0.05
C LYS A 129 -13.61 11.11 -1.05
N LYS A 130 -13.34 11.02 -2.36
CA LYS A 130 -14.33 11.36 -3.40
C LYS A 130 -15.63 10.56 -3.24
N ASN A 131 -15.51 9.25 -3.00
CA ASN A 131 -16.67 8.39 -2.79
C ASN A 131 -17.43 8.74 -1.50
N GLU A 132 -16.70 9.07 -0.43
CA GLU A 132 -17.29 9.53 0.84
C GLU A 132 -18.09 10.82 0.65
N ASP A 133 -17.54 11.81 -0.04
CA ASP A 133 -18.20 13.09 -0.32
C ASP A 133 -19.46 12.91 -1.18
N VAL A 134 -19.41 12.07 -2.20
CA VAL A 134 -20.58 11.73 -3.03
C VAL A 134 -21.65 11.04 -2.18
N SER A 135 -21.26 10.09 -1.32
CA SER A 135 -22.16 9.39 -0.43
C SER A 135 -22.86 10.33 0.56
N LYS A 136 -22.11 11.26 1.17
CA LYS A 136 -22.65 12.31 2.05
C LYS A 136 -23.66 13.20 1.33
N LYS A 137 -23.32 13.71 0.14
CA LYS A 137 -24.22 14.55 -0.67
C LYS A 137 -25.49 13.81 -1.07
N ASN A 138 -25.39 12.54 -1.45
CA ASN A 138 -26.56 11.72 -1.80
C ASN A 138 -27.46 11.46 -0.59
N SER A 139 -26.87 11.18 0.57
CA SER A 139 -27.60 10.99 1.83
C SER A 139 -28.37 12.26 2.22
N GLN A 140 -27.73 13.43 2.13
CA GLN A 140 -28.36 14.73 2.38
C GLN A 140 -29.53 14.98 1.42
N ARG A 141 -29.32 14.78 0.10
CA ARG A 141 -30.39 14.92 -0.90
C ARG A 141 -31.60 14.02 -0.61
N HIS A 142 -31.34 12.79 -0.17
CA HIS A 142 -32.40 11.84 0.17
C HIS A 142 -33.17 12.26 1.43
N GLN A 143 -32.47 12.78 2.46
CA GLN A 143 -33.10 13.34 3.65
C GLN A 143 -33.97 14.57 3.32
N SER A 144 -33.46 15.52 2.52
CA SER A 144 -34.23 16.70 2.10
C SER A 144 -35.49 16.33 1.31
N ARG A 145 -35.42 15.31 0.43
CA ARG A 145 -36.58 14.80 -0.31
C ARG A 145 -37.63 14.11 0.56
N LYS A 146 -37.23 13.51 1.69
CA LYS A 146 -38.17 12.94 2.65
C LYS A 146 -38.90 14.06 3.41
N LEU A 147 -38.16 15.06 3.87
CA LEU A 147 -38.71 16.21 4.58
C LEU A 147 -39.66 17.04 3.71
N SER A 148 -39.39 17.19 2.41
CA SER A 148 -40.26 17.93 1.49
C SER A 148 -41.56 17.21 1.11
N LYS A 149 -41.74 15.95 1.53
CA LYS A 149 -42.93 15.14 1.26
C LYS A 149 -43.82 14.97 2.51
N MET A 150 -43.40 15.52 3.65
CA MET A 150 -44.22 15.65 4.86
C MET A 150 -44.86 17.02 4.88
#